data_AF-A0A9E2BBV3-F1
#
_entry.id   AF-A0A9E2BBV3-F1
#
_cell.length_a   1.000
_cell.length_b   1.000
_cell.length_c   1.000
_cell.angle_alpha   90.00
_cell.angle_beta   90.00
_cell.angle_gamma   90.00
#
_symmetry.space_group_name_H-M   'P 1'
#
loop_
_entity.id
_entity.type
_entity.pdbx_description
1 polymer ?
#
loop_
_entity_poly.entity_id
_entity_poly.type
_entity_poly.pdbx_seq_one_letter_code
_entity_poly.pdbx_strand_id
1 'polypeptide(L)' 'ANLESPELKHGDKTILQAGMTFAVDGGISVDGRLGGRIGDSIAVTETGTEYITEYPRKILTVNR' A
#
# COMPACT_ATOMS: atom_id res chain seq x y z
N ALA A 1 4.33 -6.66 -15.38
CA ALA A 1 2.99 -6.11 -15.10
C ALA A 1 3.17 -4.60 -15.03
N ASN A 2 2.55 -3.85 -15.94
CA ASN A 2 2.68 -2.40 -15.95
C ASN A 2 1.75 -1.86 -14.87
N LEU A 3 2.30 -1.17 -13.88
CA LEU A 3 1.52 -0.39 -12.92
C LEU A 3 0.99 0.85 -13.64
N GLU A 4 -0.23 1.27 -13.30
CA GLU A 4 -0.78 2.52 -13.78
C GLU A 4 -0.15 3.70 -13.03
N SER A 5 0.05 4.82 -13.73
CA SER A 5 0.53 6.06 -13.11
C SER A 5 -0.65 6.87 -12.52
N PRO A 6 -0.43 7.67 -11.47
CA PRO A 6 0.83 7.85 -10.72
C PRO A 6 1.16 6.69 -9.77
N GLU A 7 2.44 6.59 -9.35
CA GLU A 7 2.91 5.52 -8.47
C GLU A 7 3.52 6.09 -7.17
N LEU A 8 3.33 5.39 -6.04
CA LEU A 8 4.00 5.69 -4.77
C LEU A 8 5.46 5.21 -4.79
N LYS A 9 6.30 5.90 -5.57
CA LYS A 9 7.71 5.54 -5.77
C LYS A 9 8.64 6.73 -5.64
N HIS A 10 9.91 6.45 -5.35
CA HIS A 10 10.93 7.48 -5.27
C HIS A 10 11.05 8.25 -6.58
N GLY A 11 10.98 9.58 -6.50
CA GLY A 11 11.16 10.48 -7.63
C GLY A 11 9.88 10.85 -8.39
N ASP A 12 8.76 10.16 -8.15
CA ASP A 12 7.45 10.63 -8.64
C ASP A 12 7.05 11.88 -7.84
N LYS A 13 6.67 12.94 -8.55
CA LYS A 13 6.29 14.25 -7.99
C LYS A 13 4.84 14.63 -8.28
N THR A 14 4.05 13.69 -8.79
CA THR A 14 2.65 13.92 -9.09
C THR A 14 1.90 14.30 -7.82
N ILE A 15 1.19 15.43 -7.85
CA ILE A 15 0.36 15.86 -6.70
C ILE A 15 -0.87 14.97 -6.65
N LEU A 16 -1.12 14.36 -5.49
CA LEU A 16 -2.31 13.53 -5.27
C LEU A 16 -3.59 14.37 -5.40
N GLN A 17 -4.57 13.84 -6.11
CA GLN A 17 -5.88 14.48 -6.33
C GLN A 17 -6.99 13.52 -5.92
N ALA A 18 -8.13 14.07 -5.48
CA ALA A 18 -9.31 13.28 -5.16
C ALA A 18 -9.75 12.41 -6.36
N GLY A 19 -10.16 11.18 -6.07
CA GLY A 19 -10.52 10.17 -7.08
C GLY A 19 -9.38 9.29 -7.57
N MET A 20 -8.12 9.61 -7.25
CA MET A 20 -6.99 8.69 -7.48
C MET A 20 -7.04 7.50 -6.52
N THR A 21 -6.60 6.33 -6.97
CA THR A 21 -6.50 5.11 -6.16
C THR A 21 -5.08 4.56 -6.17
N PHE A 22 -4.66 3.97 -5.05
CA PHE A 22 -3.31 3.43 -4.90
C PHE A 22 -3.31 2.14 -4.11
N ALA A 23 -2.40 1.25 -4.47
CA ALA A 23 -1.92 0.23 -3.55
C ALA A 23 -0.85 0.85 -2.64
N VAL A 24 -1.04 0.74 -1.33
CA VAL A 24 -0.10 1.17 -0.30
C VAL A 24 0.45 -0.08 0.37
N ASP A 25 1.50 -0.67 -0.18
CA ASP A 25 1.97 -2.02 0.16
C ASP A 25 3.46 -2.06 0.55
N GLY A 26 3.72 -1.63 1.79
CA GLY A 26 5.06 -1.68 2.39
C GLY A 26 5.56 -3.10 2.65
N GLY A 27 6.83 -3.36 2.34
CA GLY A 27 7.47 -4.64 2.56
C GLY A 27 8.84 -4.53 3.23
N ILE A 28 9.16 -5.52 4.04
CA ILE A 28 10.51 -5.73 4.59
C ILE A 28 11.02 -7.11 4.20
N SER A 29 12.31 -7.18 3.93
CA SER A 29 13.02 -8.43 3.67
C SER A 29 14.25 -8.51 4.56
N VAL A 30 14.49 -9.69 5.12
CA VAL A 30 15.70 -10.05 5.83
C VAL A 30 16.31 -11.25 5.11
N ASP A 31 17.44 -11.02 4.44
CA ASP A 31 18.07 -11.98 3.55
C ASP A 31 18.30 -13.34 4.22
N GLY A 32 17.89 -14.40 3.52
CA GLY A 32 18.00 -15.78 3.98
C GLY A 32 17.15 -16.13 5.21
N ARG A 33 16.26 -15.24 5.68
CA ARG A 33 15.45 -15.46 6.89
C ARG A 33 13.96 -15.35 6.62
N LEU A 34 13.48 -14.16 6.29
CA LEU A 34 12.04 -13.91 6.14
C LEU A 34 11.76 -12.65 5.31
N GLY A 35 10.55 -12.55 4.80
CA GLY A 35 9.98 -11.32 4.26
C GLY A 35 8.55 -11.14 4.76
N GLY A 36 8.13 -9.89 4.89
CA GLY A 36 6.77 -9.54 5.27
C GLY A 36 6.28 -8.39 4.41
N ARG A 37 5.00 -8.43 4.04
CA ARG A 37 4.31 -7.33 3.36
C ARG A 37 2.96 -7.12 4.00
N ILE A 38 2.60 -5.86 4.19
CA ILE A 38 1.26 -5.44 4.58
C ILE A 38 0.89 -4.32 3.62
N GLY A 39 -0.31 -4.40 3.07
CA GLY A 39 -0.80 -3.34 2.22
C GLY A 39 -2.30 -3.28 2.12
N ASP A 40 -2.76 -2.10 1.77
CA ASP A 40 -4.15 -1.76 1.58
C ASP A 40 -4.33 -0.97 0.29
N SER A 41 -5.50 -1.09 -0.33
CA SER A 41 -5.92 -0.18 -1.39
C SER A 41 -6.64 1.03 -0.77
N ILE A 42 -6.30 2.22 -1.23
CA ILE A 42 -6.91 3.47 -0.76
C ILE A 42 -7.43 4.31 -1.93
N ALA A 43 -8.45 5.11 -1.66
CA ALA A 43 -8.90 6.21 -2.52
C ALA A 43 -8.51 7.55 -1.89
N VAL A 44 -7.96 8.47 -2.68
CA VAL A 44 -7.73 9.84 -2.26
C VAL A 44 -9.06 10.59 -2.30
N THR A 45 -9.36 11.34 -1.24
CA THR A 45 -10.54 12.20 -1.13
C THR A 45 -10.12 13.67 -1.11
N GLU A 46 -11.08 14.60 -1.10
CA GLU A 46 -10.79 16.04 -1.04
C GLU A 46 -10.04 16.46 0.23
N THR A 47 -10.18 15.69 1.31
CA THR A 47 -9.65 16.03 2.65
C THR A 47 -8.67 14.99 3.20
N GLY A 48 -8.38 13.93 2.45
CA GLY A 48 -7.50 12.86 2.90
C GLY A 48 -7.59 11.59 2.05
N THR A 49 -7.78 10.45 2.72
CA THR A 49 -7.84 9.13 2.07
C THR A 49 -8.83 8.21 2.77
N GLU A 50 -9.47 7.33 2.02
CA GLU A 50 -10.33 6.25 2.53
C GLU A 50 -9.76 4.88 2.18
N TYR A 51 -9.88 3.92 3.12
CA TYR A 51 -9.48 2.54 2.90
C TYR A 51 -10.55 1.80 2.09
N ILE A 52 -10.14 1.22 0.96
CA ILE A 52 -10.98 0.32 0.15
C ILE A 52 -10.85 -1.11 0.69
N THR A 53 -9.65 -1.49 1.09
CA THR A 53 -9.38 -2.70 1.86
C THR A 53 -8.81 -2.30 3.21
N GLU A 54 -9.24 -2.97 4.28
CA GLU A 54 -8.66 -2.76 5.61
C GLU A 54 -8.13 -4.09 6.15
N TYR A 55 -6.82 -4.29 6.01
CA TYR A 55 -6.13 -5.41 6.63
C TYR A 55 -5.88 -5.13 8.12
N PRO A 56 -6.07 -6.11 9.03
CA PRO A 56 -5.77 -5.92 10.44
C PRO A 56 -4.33 -5.50 10.67
N ARG A 57 -4.13 -4.37 11.38
CA ARG A 57 -2.81 -3.86 11.78
C ARG A 57 -2.24 -4.63 12.98
N LYS A 58 -2.35 -5.96 12.94
CA LYS A 58 -1.92 -6.89 13.99
C LYS A 58 -1.29 -8.11 13.32
N ILE A 59 -0.32 -8.70 14.00
CA ILE A 59 0.23 -9.99 13.56
C ILE A 59 -0.84 -11.06 13.76
N LEU A 60 -1.25 -11.69 12.67
CA LEU A 60 -2.14 -12.85 12.70
C LEU A 60 -1.30 -14.12 12.68
N THR A 61 -1.32 -14.86 13.78
CA THR A 61 -0.70 -16.18 13.86
C THR A 61 -1.74 -17.22 13.52
N VAL A 62 -1.45 -18.07 12.54
CA VAL A 62 -2.29 -19.22 12.20
C VAL A 62 -1.59 -20.50 12.66
N ASN A 63 -2.28 -21.34 13.42
CA ASN A 63 -1.79 -22.67 13.73
C ASN A 63 -2.09 -23.55 12.52
N ARG A 64 -1.04 -23.93 11.80
CA ARG A 64 -1.13 -24.86 10.67
C ARG A 64 -0.71 -26.26 11.09
#